data_AF-A0A7I7Z2K3-F1
#
_entry.id   AF-A0A7I7Z2K3-F1
#
_cell.length_a   1.000
_cell.length_b   1.000
_cell.length_c   1.000
_cell.angle_alpha   90.00
_cell.angle_beta   90.00
_cell.angle_gamma   90.00
#
_symmetry.space_group_name_H-M   'P 1'
#
loop_
_entity.id
_entity.type
_entity.pdbx_description
1 polymer ?
#
loop_
_entity_poly.entity_id
_entity_poly.type
_entity_poly.pdbx_seq_one_letter_code
_entity_poly.pdbx_strand_id
1 'polypeptide(L)'
;MAASARPAQSPFSPLPGTSPSRPAYPPPVPLGFTHPGGTTPVEHGLRTQQAVAQMYSDWRGAHSPNIAPEILKDNAGAFQVSDAPLASQPALDAAKADADAAQSRVDDLVKGQKVDNDIEARLAAQSFWHRKERVLDSVTDKAKLIAAVEELIRSAPDDQIANLAEELPDYLASRGLPSDWLSHALVSRVPGLDDAQAEATLKAKQHAVLAQNHAALTKAITNDNPPPPLLDPYSPAITAKPYTNGESFDPSSQ
;
A
#
# COMPACT_ATOMS: atom_id res chain seq x y z
N MET A 1 -31.01 -94.49 -22.63
CA MET A 1 -29.86 -93.77 -23.24
C MET A 1 -30.39 -93.04 -24.47
N ALA A 2 -30.26 -91.74 -24.69
CA ALA A 2 -29.95 -90.57 -23.88
C ALA A 2 -30.63 -89.39 -24.61
N ALA A 3 -31.10 -88.40 -23.86
CA ALA A 3 -32.02 -87.35 -24.30
C ALA A 3 -31.36 -86.27 -25.18
N SER A 4 -32.20 -85.59 -25.97
CA SER A 4 -31.94 -84.34 -26.69
C SER A 4 -31.33 -83.26 -25.80
N ALA A 5 -30.37 -82.50 -26.32
CA ALA A 5 -30.05 -81.16 -25.83
C ALA A 5 -29.68 -80.25 -27.00
N ARG A 6 -30.57 -79.27 -27.30
CA ARG A 6 -30.26 -78.10 -28.11
C ARG A 6 -29.28 -77.19 -27.33
N PRO A 7 -28.28 -76.57 -27.96
CA PRO A 7 -27.51 -75.53 -27.30
C PRO A 7 -28.41 -74.31 -27.01
N ALA A 8 -28.45 -73.92 -25.75
CA ALA A 8 -29.13 -72.72 -25.29
C ALA A 8 -28.48 -71.47 -25.92
N GLN A 9 -29.30 -70.65 -26.57
CA GLN A 9 -28.94 -69.28 -26.89
C GLN A 9 -28.85 -68.52 -25.56
N SER A 10 -27.63 -68.10 -25.20
CA SER A 10 -27.43 -67.15 -24.10
C SER A 10 -28.16 -65.85 -24.44
N PRO A 11 -28.99 -65.29 -23.54
CA PRO A 11 -29.54 -63.96 -23.74
C PRO A 11 -28.40 -62.95 -23.71
N PHE A 12 -28.16 -62.29 -24.84
CA PHE A 12 -27.43 -61.04 -24.88
C PHE A 12 -28.15 -60.08 -23.93
N SER A 13 -27.60 -59.89 -22.72
CA SER A 13 -28.02 -58.80 -21.86
C SER A 13 -27.43 -57.53 -22.46
N PRO A 14 -28.22 -56.57 -22.97
CA PRO A 14 -27.68 -55.26 -23.25
C PRO A 14 -27.24 -54.69 -21.91
N LEU A 15 -25.92 -54.57 -21.70
CA LEU A 15 -25.39 -53.74 -20.63
C LEU A 15 -26.08 -52.37 -20.73
N PRO A 16 -26.60 -51.79 -19.63
CA PRO A 16 -27.13 -50.44 -19.67
C PRO A 16 -26.03 -49.53 -20.19
N GLY A 17 -26.22 -49.02 -21.40
CA GLY A 17 -25.31 -48.08 -22.02
C GLY A 17 -25.22 -46.86 -21.14
N THR A 18 -24.12 -46.74 -20.38
CA THR A 18 -23.61 -45.44 -19.99
C THR A 18 -23.23 -44.77 -21.31
N SER A 19 -24.11 -43.95 -21.86
CA SER A 19 -23.73 -43.00 -22.89
C SER A 19 -22.42 -42.34 -22.41
N PRO A 20 -21.37 -42.22 -23.24
CA PRO A 20 -20.19 -41.49 -22.82
C PRO A 20 -20.68 -40.11 -22.41
N SER A 21 -20.51 -39.78 -21.13
CA SER A 21 -20.81 -38.46 -20.59
C SER A 21 -20.18 -37.47 -21.56
N ARG A 22 -21.00 -36.67 -22.26
CA ARG A 22 -20.45 -35.59 -23.10
C ARG A 22 -19.42 -34.85 -22.24
N PRO A 23 -18.20 -34.59 -22.74
CA PRO A 23 -17.23 -33.80 -22.00
C PRO A 23 -17.93 -32.53 -21.52
N ALA A 24 -17.92 -32.30 -20.21
CA ALA A 24 -18.38 -31.03 -19.69
C ALA A 24 -17.37 -29.98 -20.11
N TYR A 25 -17.86 -28.87 -20.66
CA TYR A 25 -17.02 -27.73 -21.02
C TYR A 25 -17.21 -26.64 -19.97
N PRO A 26 -16.15 -25.90 -19.65
CA PRO A 26 -16.25 -24.77 -18.74
C PRO A 26 -17.14 -23.67 -19.32
N PRO A 27 -17.74 -22.82 -18.45
CA PRO A 27 -18.50 -21.67 -18.90
C PRO A 27 -17.62 -20.73 -19.74
N PRO A 28 -18.20 -19.97 -20.68
CA PRO A 28 -17.46 -18.93 -21.38
C PRO A 28 -16.92 -17.91 -20.38
N VAL A 29 -15.76 -17.34 -20.68
CA VAL A 29 -15.20 -16.25 -19.88
C VAL A 29 -16.17 -15.06 -19.91
N PRO A 30 -16.46 -14.41 -18.76
CA PRO A 30 -17.37 -13.27 -18.72
C PRO A 30 -16.87 -12.15 -19.64
N LEU A 31 -17.79 -11.58 -20.41
CA LEU A 31 -17.50 -10.46 -21.32
C LEU A 31 -17.79 -9.14 -20.63
N GLY A 32 -16.87 -8.19 -20.75
CA GLY A 32 -16.99 -6.86 -20.17
C GLY A 32 -16.66 -6.83 -18.68
N PHE A 33 -15.95 -5.79 -18.28
CA PHE A 33 -15.69 -5.49 -16.88
C PHE A 33 -16.28 -4.11 -16.56
N THR A 34 -17.19 -4.06 -15.59
CA THR A 34 -17.72 -2.78 -15.09
C THR A 34 -16.79 -2.29 -13.99
N HIS A 35 -16.11 -1.18 -14.24
CA HIS A 35 -15.26 -0.55 -13.22
C HIS A 35 -16.12 -0.10 -12.04
N PRO A 36 -15.83 -0.55 -10.81
CA PRO A 36 -16.67 -0.29 -9.65
C PRO A 36 -16.54 1.14 -9.09
N GLY A 37 -15.71 1.98 -9.72
CA GLY A 37 -15.42 3.34 -9.28
C GLY A 37 -14.70 3.38 -7.93
N GLY A 38 -14.66 4.56 -7.32
CA GLY A 38 -13.97 4.85 -6.07
C GLY A 38 -13.59 6.33 -6.03
N THR A 39 -13.68 6.97 -4.87
CA THR A 39 -13.35 8.39 -4.73
C THR A 39 -11.85 8.62 -4.59
N THR A 40 -11.11 7.59 -4.16
CA THR A 40 -9.64 7.63 -4.06
C THR A 40 -9.01 6.51 -4.90
N PRO A 41 -7.73 6.65 -5.31
CA PRO A 41 -7.02 5.59 -6.03
C PRO A 41 -6.94 4.28 -5.24
N VAL A 42 -6.77 4.35 -3.92
CA VAL A 42 -6.75 3.18 -3.03
C VAL A 42 -8.11 2.48 -2.99
N GLU A 43 -9.20 3.25 -2.85
CA GLU A 43 -10.55 2.70 -2.83
C GLU A 43 -10.92 2.08 -4.17
N HIS A 44 -10.59 2.75 -5.28
CA HIS A 44 -10.78 2.23 -6.63
C HIS A 44 -10.00 0.93 -6.83
N GLY A 45 -8.75 0.86 -6.36
CA GLY A 45 -7.92 -0.34 -6.36
C GLY A 45 -8.57 -1.50 -5.60
N LEU A 46 -9.00 -1.26 -4.36
CA LEU A 46 -9.65 -2.28 -3.52
C LEU A 46 -10.94 -2.79 -4.15
N ARG A 47 -11.83 -1.89 -4.59
CA ARG A 47 -13.11 -2.26 -5.21
C ARG A 47 -12.89 -3.03 -6.51
N THR A 48 -11.91 -2.64 -7.31
CA THR A 48 -11.53 -3.38 -8.53
C THR A 48 -11.10 -4.79 -8.18
N GLN A 49 -10.23 -4.98 -7.19
CA GLN A 49 -9.80 -6.32 -6.76
C GLN A 49 -10.96 -7.16 -6.22
N GLN A 50 -11.88 -6.58 -5.47
CA GLN A 50 -13.10 -7.24 -5.00
C GLN A 50 -14.00 -7.68 -6.16
N ALA A 51 -14.21 -6.80 -7.14
CA ALA A 51 -15.02 -7.12 -8.32
C ALA A 51 -14.39 -8.26 -9.16
N VAL A 52 -13.06 -8.24 -9.34
CA VAL A 52 -12.34 -9.32 -10.04
C VAL A 52 -12.43 -10.64 -9.26
N ALA A 53 -12.21 -10.61 -7.94
CA ALA A 53 -12.32 -11.79 -7.09
C ALA A 53 -13.73 -12.39 -7.11
N GLN A 54 -14.77 -11.55 -7.05
CA GLN A 54 -16.16 -11.98 -7.14
C GLN A 54 -16.48 -12.58 -8.50
N MET A 55 -16.12 -11.90 -9.59
CA MET A 55 -16.36 -12.39 -10.95
C MET A 55 -15.65 -13.72 -11.22
N TYR A 56 -14.43 -13.86 -10.70
CA TYR A 56 -13.68 -15.12 -10.77
C TYR A 56 -14.33 -16.22 -9.94
N SER A 57 -14.79 -15.92 -8.72
CA SER A 57 -15.52 -16.85 -7.87
C SER A 57 -16.80 -17.36 -8.54
N ASP A 58 -17.60 -16.46 -9.09
CA ASP A 58 -18.86 -16.79 -9.76
C ASP A 58 -18.63 -17.63 -11.02
N TRP A 59 -17.63 -17.25 -11.81
CA TRP A 59 -17.22 -18.01 -12.98
C TRP A 59 -16.73 -19.40 -12.62
N ARG A 60 -15.91 -19.55 -11.57
CA ARG A 60 -15.51 -20.87 -11.04
C ARG A 60 -16.70 -21.67 -10.53
N GLY A 61 -17.62 -21.04 -9.81
CA GLY A 61 -18.83 -21.69 -9.29
C GLY A 61 -19.76 -22.21 -10.38
N ALA A 62 -19.73 -21.63 -11.58
CA ALA A 62 -20.50 -22.09 -12.74
C ALA A 62 -19.88 -23.32 -13.46
N HIS A 63 -18.71 -23.80 -13.02
CA HIS A 63 -18.10 -25.00 -13.60
C HIS A 63 -18.88 -26.26 -13.25
N SER A 64 -19.03 -27.13 -14.25
CA SER A 64 -19.55 -28.48 -14.03
C SER A 64 -18.53 -29.33 -13.25
N PRO A 65 -18.96 -30.20 -12.32
CA PRO A 65 -18.06 -31.01 -11.50
C PRO A 65 -17.23 -32.03 -12.30
N ASN A 66 -17.56 -32.28 -13.57
CA ASN A 66 -16.96 -33.35 -14.38
C ASN A 66 -16.03 -32.83 -15.50
N ILE A 67 -15.47 -31.63 -15.36
CA ILE A 67 -14.51 -31.06 -16.34
C ILE A 67 -13.11 -31.64 -16.07
N ALA A 68 -12.40 -32.04 -17.13
CA ALA A 68 -11.04 -32.54 -17.02
C ALA A 68 -10.09 -31.45 -16.48
N PRO A 69 -9.12 -31.77 -15.59
CA PRO A 69 -8.19 -30.79 -15.02
C PRO A 69 -7.41 -29.98 -16.05
N GLU A 70 -7.06 -30.58 -17.19
CA GLU A 70 -6.33 -29.92 -18.27
C GLU A 70 -7.19 -28.83 -18.93
N ILE A 71 -8.49 -29.10 -19.10
CA ILE A 71 -9.45 -28.14 -19.66
C ILE A 71 -9.69 -26.98 -18.68
N LEU A 72 -9.74 -27.26 -17.37
CA LEU A 72 -9.82 -26.22 -16.34
C LEU A 72 -8.61 -25.29 -16.38
N LYS A 73 -7.41 -25.84 -16.56
CA LYS A 73 -6.17 -25.06 -16.64
C LYS A 73 -6.13 -24.16 -17.88
N ASP A 74 -6.50 -24.68 -19.05
CA ASP A 74 -6.57 -23.88 -20.29
C ASP A 74 -7.61 -22.76 -20.18
N ASN A 75 -8.73 -23.05 -19.54
CA ASN A 75 -9.81 -22.11 -19.34
C ASN A 75 -9.48 -21.02 -18.30
N ALA A 76 -8.73 -21.36 -17.25
CA ALA A 76 -8.16 -20.38 -16.32
C ALA A 76 -7.20 -19.42 -17.05
N GLY A 77 -6.38 -19.94 -17.98
CA GLY A 77 -5.55 -19.13 -18.87
C GLY A 77 -6.37 -18.15 -19.72
N ALA A 78 -7.56 -18.55 -20.19
CA ALA A 78 -8.47 -17.66 -20.91
C ALA A 78 -9.07 -16.56 -20.00
N PHE A 79 -9.33 -16.86 -18.73
CA PHE A 79 -9.78 -15.85 -17.76
C PHE A 79 -8.69 -14.82 -17.47
N GLN A 80 -7.42 -15.22 -17.37
CA GLN A 80 -6.28 -14.31 -17.10
C GLN A 80 -6.16 -13.16 -18.10
N VAL A 81 -6.53 -13.40 -19.36
CA VAL A 81 -6.45 -12.41 -20.45
C VAL A 81 -7.77 -11.67 -20.68
N SER A 82 -8.75 -11.84 -19.79
CA SER A 82 -10.03 -11.14 -19.86
C SER A 82 -9.96 -9.72 -19.29
N ASP A 83 -10.99 -8.93 -19.56
CA ASP A 83 -11.07 -7.52 -19.15
C ASP A 83 -10.88 -7.32 -17.64
N ALA A 84 -11.33 -8.27 -16.81
CA ALA A 84 -11.33 -8.11 -15.36
C ALA A 84 -9.94 -8.21 -14.73
N PRO A 85 -9.13 -9.28 -14.92
CA PRO A 85 -7.75 -9.28 -14.46
C PRO A 85 -6.92 -8.14 -15.06
N LEU A 86 -7.15 -7.80 -16.33
CA LEU A 86 -6.46 -6.70 -17.00
C LEU A 86 -6.79 -5.33 -16.40
N ALA A 87 -7.99 -5.14 -15.83
CA ALA A 87 -8.36 -3.90 -15.13
C ALA A 87 -7.67 -3.71 -13.78
N SER A 88 -7.10 -4.78 -13.18
CA SER A 88 -6.48 -4.69 -11.85
C SER A 88 -5.13 -3.97 -11.85
N GLN A 89 -4.32 -4.12 -12.90
CA GLN A 89 -2.99 -3.51 -12.96
C GLN A 89 -3.07 -1.97 -13.03
N PRO A 90 -3.88 -1.35 -13.92
CA PRO A 90 -4.03 0.11 -13.94
C PRO A 90 -4.54 0.69 -12.62
N ALA A 91 -5.40 -0.03 -11.90
CA ALA A 91 -5.90 0.40 -10.60
C ALA A 91 -4.80 0.36 -9.52
N LEU A 92 -3.90 -0.64 -9.57
CA LEU A 92 -2.73 -0.70 -8.71
C LEU A 92 -1.72 0.41 -9.03
N ASP A 93 -1.47 0.67 -10.31
CA ASP A 93 -0.56 1.73 -10.76
C ASP A 93 -1.05 3.12 -10.32
N ALA A 94 -2.37 3.37 -10.33
CA ALA A 94 -2.95 4.59 -9.81
C ALA A 94 -2.73 4.76 -8.30
N ALA A 95 -2.86 3.68 -7.51
CA ALA A 95 -2.57 3.70 -6.08
C ALA A 95 -1.07 3.91 -5.80
N LYS A 96 -0.19 3.34 -6.63
CA LYS A 96 1.25 3.59 -6.58
C LYS A 96 1.58 5.06 -6.84
N ALA A 97 0.99 5.64 -7.89
CA ALA A 97 1.21 7.05 -8.23
C ALA A 97 0.76 8.00 -7.10
N ASP A 98 -0.32 7.68 -6.40
CA ASP A 98 -0.76 8.46 -5.24
C ASP A 98 0.19 8.35 -4.04
N ALA A 99 0.76 7.16 -3.79
CA ALA A 99 1.79 6.97 -2.77
C ALA A 99 3.09 7.71 -3.13
N ASP A 100 3.54 7.62 -4.38
CA ASP A 100 4.73 8.31 -4.87
C ASP A 100 4.53 9.84 -4.83
N ALA A 101 3.34 10.34 -5.13
CA ALA A 101 3.00 11.76 -5.01
C ALA A 101 3.04 12.27 -3.56
N ALA A 102 2.58 11.45 -2.59
CA ALA A 102 2.68 11.81 -1.18
C ALA A 102 4.12 11.83 -0.69
N GLN A 103 4.96 10.90 -1.14
CA GLN A 103 6.40 10.92 -0.86
C GLN A 103 7.08 12.15 -1.48
N SER A 104 6.70 12.53 -2.70
CA SER A 104 7.23 13.75 -3.33
C SER A 104 6.93 15.01 -2.52
N ARG A 105 5.78 15.10 -1.85
CA ARG A 105 5.46 16.25 -0.97
C ARG A 105 6.40 16.31 0.24
N VAL A 106 6.73 15.15 0.82
CA VAL A 106 7.73 15.06 1.89
C VAL A 106 9.09 15.55 1.38
N ASP A 107 9.50 15.07 0.20
CA ASP A 107 10.79 15.43 -0.39
C ASP A 107 10.87 16.93 -0.73
N ASP A 108 9.77 17.53 -1.22
CA ASP A 108 9.68 18.96 -1.49
C ASP A 108 9.74 19.81 -0.22
N LEU A 109 9.04 19.39 0.84
CA LEU A 109 9.11 20.03 2.16
C LEU A 109 10.52 19.95 2.75
N VAL A 110 11.22 18.83 2.57
CA VAL A 110 12.62 18.67 3.00
C VAL A 110 13.58 19.47 2.12
N LYS A 111 13.33 19.57 0.81
CA LYS A 111 14.19 20.32 -0.12
C LYS A 111 14.07 21.83 0.07
N GLY A 112 12.89 22.33 0.42
CA GLY A 112 12.68 23.73 0.83
C GLY A 112 13.44 24.12 2.11
N GLN A 113 13.96 23.13 2.85
CA GLN A 113 14.79 23.30 4.04
C GLN A 113 16.30 23.25 3.73
N LYS A 114 16.72 23.46 2.48
CA LYS A 114 18.14 23.66 2.17
C LYS A 114 18.44 25.15 2.15
N VAL A 115 19.56 25.56 2.72
CA VAL A 115 20.04 26.94 2.62
C VAL A 115 20.22 27.25 1.13
N ASP A 116 19.49 28.25 0.63
CA ASP A 116 19.63 28.68 -0.76
C ASP A 116 21.11 29.01 -1.04
N ASN A 117 21.59 28.58 -2.21
CA ASN A 117 22.97 28.86 -2.64
C ASN A 117 23.20 30.34 -3.03
N ASP A 118 22.20 31.19 -2.82
CA ASP A 118 22.32 32.62 -2.98
C ASP A 118 23.26 33.20 -1.90
N ILE A 119 24.17 34.06 -2.33
CA ILE A 119 25.16 34.71 -1.46
C ILE A 119 24.46 35.58 -0.42
N GLU A 120 23.37 36.27 -0.80
CA GLU A 120 22.61 37.12 0.12
C GLU A 120 21.89 36.30 1.19
N ALA A 121 21.29 35.17 0.81
CA ALA A 121 20.66 34.23 1.74
C ALA A 121 21.67 33.64 2.72
N ARG A 122 22.86 33.25 2.24
CA ARG A 122 23.96 32.77 3.09
C ARG A 122 24.45 33.81 4.09
N LEU A 123 24.59 35.07 3.67
CA LEU A 123 25.02 36.14 4.56
C LEU A 123 23.96 36.44 5.64
N ALA A 124 22.68 36.41 5.27
CA ALA A 124 21.56 36.56 6.20
C ALA A 124 21.51 35.41 7.21
N ALA A 125 21.68 34.16 6.75
CA ALA A 125 21.73 32.96 7.57
C ALA A 125 22.92 33.00 8.56
N GLN A 126 24.11 33.36 8.09
CA GLN A 126 25.29 33.50 8.94
C GLN A 126 25.11 34.62 9.98
N SER A 127 24.54 35.75 9.58
CA SER A 127 24.22 36.86 10.49
C SER A 127 23.17 36.48 11.53
N PHE A 128 22.17 35.67 11.15
CA PHE A 128 21.20 35.11 12.06
C PHE A 128 21.87 34.18 13.07
N TRP A 129 22.69 33.23 12.59
CA TRP A 129 23.41 32.30 13.44
C TRP A 129 24.27 33.01 14.49
N HIS A 130 25.14 33.94 14.08
CA HIS A 130 26.00 34.66 15.03
C HIS A 130 25.23 35.43 16.10
N ARG A 131 24.02 35.94 15.80
CA ARG A 131 23.18 36.58 16.82
C ARG A 131 22.65 35.55 17.83
N LYS A 132 22.28 34.36 17.37
CA LYS A 132 21.74 33.30 18.22
C LYS A 132 22.83 32.61 19.01
N GLU A 133 23.98 32.34 18.40
CA GLU A 133 25.20 31.84 19.03
C GLU A 133 25.57 32.68 20.26
N ARG A 134 25.62 34.02 20.13
CA ARG A 134 25.92 34.93 21.26
C ARG A 134 24.90 34.83 22.40
N VAL A 135 23.63 34.57 22.08
CA VAL A 135 22.58 34.37 23.08
C VAL A 135 22.76 33.02 23.78
N LEU A 136 23.03 31.96 23.02
CA LEU A 136 23.27 30.63 23.56
C LEU A 136 24.55 30.58 24.42
N ASP A 137 25.60 31.30 24.02
CA ASP A 137 26.86 31.40 24.77
C ASP A 137 26.70 32.09 26.12
N SER A 138 25.72 32.99 26.24
CA SER A 138 25.38 33.62 27.52
C SER A 138 24.77 32.64 28.53
N VAL A 139 24.32 31.47 28.07
CA VAL A 139 23.73 30.41 28.91
C VAL A 139 24.83 29.45 29.37
N THR A 140 25.21 29.56 30.64
CA THR A 140 26.26 28.74 31.27
C THR A 140 25.76 27.39 31.78
N ASP A 141 24.48 27.29 32.13
CA ASP A 141 23.88 26.04 32.61
C ASP A 141 23.50 25.12 31.43
N LYS A 142 23.94 23.86 31.50
CA LYS A 142 23.77 22.87 30.42
C LYS A 142 22.30 22.50 30.16
N ALA A 143 21.49 22.36 31.21
CA ALA A 143 20.08 22.00 31.05
C ALA A 143 19.29 23.19 30.47
N LYS A 144 19.62 24.42 30.92
CA LYS A 144 19.05 25.64 30.35
C LYS A 144 19.49 25.88 28.91
N LEU A 145 20.70 25.46 28.54
CA LEU A 145 21.18 25.57 27.17
C LEU A 145 20.38 24.66 26.23
N ILE A 146 20.11 23.41 26.62
CA ILE A 146 19.23 22.51 25.84
C ILE A 146 17.85 23.15 25.65
N ALA A 147 17.22 23.64 26.73
CA ALA A 147 15.93 24.30 26.66
C ALA A 147 15.94 25.57 25.79
N ALA A 148 17.03 26.33 25.82
CA ALA A 148 17.20 27.52 24.98
C ALA A 148 17.36 27.16 23.50
N VAL A 149 18.03 26.04 23.18
CA VAL A 149 18.14 25.54 21.81
C VAL A 149 16.79 25.00 21.32
N GLU A 150 16.04 24.27 22.15
CA GLU A 150 14.68 23.83 21.82
C GLU A 150 13.75 25.01 21.55
N GLU A 151 13.82 26.07 22.37
CA GLU A 151 13.06 27.30 22.15
C GLU A 151 13.51 28.06 20.90
N LEU A 152 14.81 28.06 20.60
CA LEU A 152 15.34 28.65 19.37
C LEU A 152 14.77 27.93 18.15
N ILE A 153 14.82 26.59 18.13
CA ILE A 153 14.24 25.78 17.06
C ILE A 153 12.74 26.08 16.95
N ARG A 154 12.02 26.15 18.08
CA ARG A 154 10.58 26.43 18.15
C ARG A 154 10.18 27.80 17.62
N SER A 155 11.03 28.81 17.80
CA SER A 155 10.74 30.21 17.45
C SER A 155 11.42 30.69 16.18
N ALA A 156 12.32 29.89 15.58
CA ALA A 156 13.05 30.25 14.39
C ALA A 156 12.15 30.32 13.15
N PRO A 157 12.34 31.31 12.25
CA PRO A 157 11.69 31.33 10.95
C PRO A 157 11.97 30.07 10.12
N ASP A 158 11.02 29.64 9.29
CA ASP A 158 11.13 28.38 8.53
C ASP A 158 12.33 28.36 7.57
N ASP A 159 12.71 29.50 7.01
CA ASP A 159 13.90 29.68 6.14
C ASP A 159 15.23 29.57 6.90
N GLN A 160 15.21 29.63 8.23
CA GLN A 160 16.39 29.54 9.09
C GLN A 160 16.55 28.15 9.72
N ILE A 161 15.55 27.26 9.63
CA ILE A 161 15.61 25.90 10.20
C ILE A 161 16.73 25.08 9.53
N ALA A 162 16.92 25.24 8.22
CA ALA A 162 18.04 24.68 7.45
C ALA A 162 19.41 25.02 8.07
N ASN A 163 19.63 26.31 8.30
CA ASN A 163 20.86 26.86 8.86
C ASN A 163 21.09 26.37 10.30
N LEU A 164 20.01 26.30 11.10
CA LEU A 164 20.09 25.73 12.44
C LEU A 164 20.43 24.24 12.42
N ALA A 165 19.96 23.48 11.44
CA ALA A 165 20.29 22.07 11.27
C ALA A 165 21.77 21.85 10.94
N GLU A 166 22.39 22.78 10.21
CA GLU A 166 23.83 22.75 9.87
C GLU A 166 24.70 23.14 11.07
N GLU A 167 24.33 24.18 11.81
CA GLU A 167 25.21 24.79 12.83
C GLU A 167 25.04 24.21 14.25
N LEU A 168 23.82 23.82 14.65
CA LEU A 168 23.55 23.34 16.01
C LEU A 168 24.27 22.04 16.40
N PRO A 169 24.50 21.05 15.52
CA PRO A 169 25.23 19.83 15.89
C PRO A 169 26.66 20.13 16.35
N ASP A 170 27.40 20.93 15.59
CA ASP A 170 28.78 21.30 15.90
C ASP A 170 28.84 22.23 17.13
N TYR A 171 27.88 23.15 17.26
CA TYR A 171 27.73 23.98 18.44
C TYR A 171 27.50 23.15 19.72
N LEU A 172 26.52 22.23 19.72
CA LEU A 172 26.22 21.38 20.88
C LEU A 172 27.40 20.45 21.22
N ALA A 173 28.08 19.91 20.22
CA ALA A 173 29.30 19.12 20.40
C ALA A 173 30.39 19.94 21.10
N SER A 174 30.62 21.20 20.68
CA SER A 174 31.60 22.10 21.31
C SER A 174 31.29 22.41 22.78
N ARG A 175 30.00 22.38 23.15
CA ARG A 175 29.50 22.58 24.53
C ARG A 175 29.45 21.28 25.34
N GLY A 176 29.78 20.15 24.72
CA GLY A 176 29.75 18.81 25.34
C GLY A 176 28.34 18.40 25.74
N LEU A 177 27.37 18.61 24.85
CA LEU A 177 25.97 18.22 24.98
C LEU A 177 25.60 17.15 23.95
N PRO A 178 24.67 16.22 24.30
CA PRO A 178 24.14 15.27 23.34
C PRO A 178 23.27 15.98 22.29
N SER A 179 23.27 15.47 21.06
CA SER A 179 22.50 16.01 19.92
C SER A 179 21.46 15.04 19.35
N ASP A 180 21.29 13.85 19.94
CA ASP A 180 20.38 12.80 19.43
C ASP A 180 18.91 13.26 19.31
N TRP A 181 18.51 14.23 20.14
CA TRP A 181 17.16 14.82 20.17
C TRP A 181 16.97 15.93 19.12
N LEU A 182 18.06 16.50 18.59
CA LEU A 182 18.04 17.66 17.71
C LEU A 182 17.28 17.39 16.42
N SER A 183 17.53 16.22 15.80
CA SER A 183 16.87 15.81 14.56
C SER A 183 15.35 15.76 14.71
N HIS A 184 14.86 15.24 15.84
CA HIS A 184 13.42 15.20 16.14
C HIS A 184 12.87 16.63 16.31
N ALA A 185 13.56 17.48 17.07
CA ALA A 185 13.13 18.86 17.30
C ALA A 185 13.07 19.70 16.01
N LEU A 186 14.02 19.49 15.09
CA LEU A 186 14.05 20.17 13.78
C LEU A 186 12.92 19.68 12.86
N VAL A 187 12.64 18.38 12.85
CA VAL A 187 11.54 17.79 12.04
C VAL A 187 10.19 18.35 12.48
N SER A 188 9.96 18.53 13.79
CA SER A 188 8.71 19.09 14.35
C SER A 188 8.42 20.54 13.94
N ARG A 189 9.35 21.23 13.26
CA ARG A 189 9.20 22.64 12.89
C ARG A 189 8.86 22.89 11.44
N VAL A 190 8.97 21.90 10.56
CA VAL A 190 8.56 22.06 9.18
C VAL A 190 7.03 21.94 9.14
N PRO A 191 6.28 23.04 8.89
CA PRO A 191 4.82 23.00 8.98
C PRO A 191 4.27 21.96 7.99
N GLY A 192 3.49 21.00 8.50
CA GLY A 192 2.90 19.93 7.70
C GLY A 192 3.84 18.79 7.29
N LEU A 193 5.11 18.77 7.72
CA LEU A 193 6.02 17.65 7.42
C LEU A 193 5.62 16.37 8.16
N ASP A 194 5.28 16.46 9.45
CA ASP A 194 4.80 15.30 10.22
C ASP A 194 3.53 14.73 9.59
N ASP A 195 2.59 15.60 9.18
CA ASP A 195 1.36 15.20 8.50
C ASP A 195 1.64 14.60 7.11
N ALA A 196 2.55 15.20 6.33
CA ALA A 196 2.95 14.68 5.02
C ALA A 196 3.68 13.34 5.13
N GLN A 197 4.52 13.15 6.15
CA GLN A 197 5.20 11.88 6.42
C GLN A 197 4.20 10.80 6.88
N ALA A 198 3.23 11.18 7.72
CA ALA A 198 2.15 10.28 8.11
C ALA A 198 1.29 9.88 6.90
N GLU A 199 0.92 10.83 6.03
CA GLU A 199 0.19 10.57 4.79
C GLU A 199 0.98 9.66 3.84
N ALA A 200 2.26 9.97 3.59
CA ALA A 200 3.13 9.17 2.73
C ALA A 200 3.29 7.75 3.26
N THR A 201 3.51 7.59 4.57
CA THR A 201 3.59 6.28 5.23
C THR A 201 2.28 5.51 5.10
N LEU A 202 1.14 6.16 5.31
CA LEU A 202 -0.17 5.53 5.19
C LEU A 202 -0.41 5.04 3.76
N LYS A 203 -0.21 5.90 2.76
CA LYS A 203 -0.41 5.55 1.34
C LYS A 203 0.54 4.46 0.87
N ALA A 204 1.79 4.47 1.32
CA ALA A 204 2.75 3.41 1.02
C ALA A 204 2.29 2.05 1.58
N LYS A 205 1.77 2.01 2.81
CA LYS A 205 1.22 0.79 3.40
C LYS A 205 -0.04 0.32 2.67
N GLN A 206 -0.95 1.24 2.33
CA GLN A 206 -2.16 0.93 1.56
C GLN A 206 -1.81 0.33 0.19
N HIS A 207 -0.86 0.94 -0.54
CA HIS A 207 -0.35 0.39 -1.79
C HIS A 207 0.26 -1.01 -1.61
N ALA A 208 1.05 -1.23 -0.55
CA ALA A 208 1.65 -2.54 -0.27
C ALA A 208 0.59 -3.64 -0.08
N VAL A 209 -0.52 -3.33 0.59
CA VAL A 209 -1.66 -4.25 0.76
C VAL A 209 -2.31 -4.56 -0.58
N LEU A 210 -2.57 -3.53 -1.40
CA LEU A 210 -3.13 -3.72 -2.73
C LEU A 210 -2.21 -4.54 -3.63
N ALA A 211 -0.89 -4.33 -3.57
CA ALA A 211 0.10 -5.11 -4.30
C ALA A 211 0.11 -6.58 -3.85
N GLN A 212 0.02 -6.83 -2.54
CA GLN A 212 -0.09 -8.19 -1.98
C GLN A 212 -1.37 -8.89 -2.43
N ASN A 213 -2.51 -8.21 -2.36
CA ASN A 213 -3.79 -8.71 -2.85
C ASN A 213 -3.73 -9.04 -4.34
N HIS A 214 -3.15 -8.15 -5.15
CA HIS A 214 -2.99 -8.36 -6.58
C HIS A 214 -2.14 -9.60 -6.88
N ALA A 215 -0.97 -9.73 -6.24
CA ALA A 215 -0.11 -10.90 -6.41
C ALA A 215 -0.80 -12.21 -5.99
N ALA A 216 -1.54 -12.20 -4.89
CA ALA A 216 -2.28 -13.36 -4.39
C ALA A 216 -3.42 -13.76 -5.34
N LEU A 217 -4.19 -12.79 -5.84
CA LEU A 217 -5.28 -13.02 -6.78
C LEU A 217 -4.77 -13.52 -8.12
N THR A 218 -3.73 -12.88 -8.70
CA THR A 218 -3.08 -13.33 -9.93
C THR A 218 -2.58 -14.76 -9.78
N LYS A 219 -1.91 -15.09 -8.66
CA LYS A 219 -1.46 -16.47 -8.38
C LYS A 219 -2.62 -17.45 -8.28
N ALA A 220 -3.74 -17.07 -7.67
CA ALA A 220 -4.91 -17.94 -7.58
C ALA A 220 -5.51 -18.22 -8.95
N ILE A 221 -5.67 -17.19 -9.79
CA ILE A 221 -6.18 -17.32 -11.15
C ILE A 221 -5.25 -18.22 -11.99
N THR A 222 -3.93 -18.00 -11.95
CA THR A 222 -2.95 -18.82 -12.69
C THR A 222 -3.01 -20.30 -12.35
N ASN A 223 -3.32 -20.62 -11.09
CA ASN A 223 -3.30 -22.00 -10.60
C ASN A 223 -4.71 -22.62 -10.53
N ASP A 224 -5.72 -21.95 -11.07
CA ASP A 224 -7.14 -22.32 -10.91
C ASP A 224 -7.53 -22.64 -9.45
N ASN A 225 -7.12 -21.77 -8.53
CA ASN A 225 -7.44 -21.90 -7.11
C ASN A 225 -8.57 -20.95 -6.71
N PRO A 226 -9.30 -21.20 -5.60
CA PRO A 226 -10.26 -20.24 -5.08
C PRO A 226 -9.59 -18.87 -4.83
N PRO A 227 -10.29 -17.75 -5.09
CA PRO A 227 -9.75 -16.44 -4.78
C PRO A 227 -9.41 -16.36 -3.29
N PRO A 228 -8.22 -15.83 -2.92
CA PRO A 228 -7.83 -15.69 -1.54
C PRO A 228 -8.65 -14.58 -0.87
N PRO A 229 -8.77 -14.57 0.47
CA PRO A 229 -9.33 -13.43 1.18
C PRO A 229 -8.48 -12.19 0.90
N LEU A 230 -9.15 -11.10 0.50
CA LEU A 230 -8.49 -9.82 0.25
C LEU A 230 -8.26 -9.11 1.58
N LEU A 231 -7.05 -8.58 1.77
CA LEU A 231 -6.71 -7.74 2.90
C LEU A 231 -7.30 -6.34 2.72
N ASP A 232 -7.78 -5.75 3.82
CA ASP A 232 -8.33 -4.39 3.82
C ASP A 232 -7.22 -3.35 4.00
N PRO A 233 -6.96 -2.46 3.01
CA PRO A 233 -5.98 -1.38 3.13
C PRO A 233 -6.34 -0.34 4.20
N TYR A 234 -7.59 -0.31 4.68
CA TYR A 234 -8.06 0.59 5.75
C TYR A 234 -8.05 -0.05 7.14
N SER A 235 -7.54 -1.29 7.27
CA SER A 235 -7.51 -1.98 8.55
C SER A 235 -6.73 -1.19 9.62
N PRO A 236 -7.17 -1.18 10.90
CA PRO A 236 -6.48 -0.49 11.99
C PRO A 236 -5.03 -0.93 12.21
N ALA A 237 -4.66 -2.13 11.73
CA ALA A 237 -3.27 -2.62 11.79
C ALA A 237 -2.32 -1.91 10.81
N ILE A 238 -2.87 -1.12 9.87
CA ILE A 238 -2.16 -0.49 8.75
C ILE A 238 -1.95 1.02 9.01
N THR A 239 -2.43 1.54 10.14
CA THR A 239 -2.36 2.97 10.45
C THR A 239 -0.92 3.51 10.50
N ALA A 240 -0.73 4.76 10.08
CA ALA A 240 0.35 5.58 10.63
C ALA A 240 0.16 5.60 12.16
N LYS A 241 1.23 5.64 12.95
CA LYS A 241 1.15 5.68 14.42
C LYS A 241 0.01 6.61 14.87
N PRO A 242 -0.80 6.25 15.88
CA PRO A 242 -1.86 7.15 16.34
C PRO A 242 -1.25 8.49 16.71
N TYR A 243 -1.74 9.56 16.08
CA TYR A 243 -1.46 10.92 16.47
C TYR A 243 -1.96 11.08 17.91
N THR A 244 -1.04 11.29 18.86
CA THR A 244 -1.36 11.60 20.25
C THR A 244 -1.09 13.08 20.50
N ASN A 245 -1.97 13.93 20.02
CA ASN A 245 -2.11 15.33 20.46
C ASN A 245 -2.88 15.45 21.79
N GLY A 246 -2.90 14.39 22.61
CA GLY A 246 -3.51 14.39 23.94
C GLY A 246 -5.03 14.25 23.97
N GLU A 247 -5.69 14.18 22.82
CA GLU A 247 -7.13 13.94 22.73
C GLU A 247 -7.42 12.58 22.08
N SER A 248 -8.29 11.82 22.72
CA SER A 248 -8.78 10.53 22.22
C SER A 248 -9.58 10.75 20.94
N PHE A 249 -9.21 10.08 19.86
CA PHE A 249 -10.02 9.99 18.65
C PHE A 249 -11.35 9.29 18.94
N ASP A 250 -12.46 10.02 18.79
CA ASP A 250 -13.82 9.49 18.90
C ASP A 250 -14.42 9.25 17.50
N PRO A 251 -14.56 7.98 17.06
CA PRO A 251 -15.13 7.65 15.76
C PRO A 251 -16.64 7.89 15.64
N SER A 252 -17.33 8.38 16.68
CA SER A 252 -18.78 8.63 16.67
C SER A 252 -19.19 10.07 16.34
N SER A 253 -18.22 10.91 15.93
CA SER A 253 -18.48 12.31 15.54
C SER A 253 -18.79 12.45 14.03
N GLN A 254 -19.84 11.80 13.53
CA GLN A 254 -20.54 12.17 12.28
C GLN A 254 -22.03 11.87 12.40
#